data_AF-A0A7C3E3F7-F1
#
_entry.id   AF-A0A7C3E3F7-F1
#
_cell.length_a   1.000
_cell.length_b   1.000
_cell.length_c   1.000
_cell.angle_alpha   90.00
_cell.angle_beta   90.00
_cell.angle_gamma   90.00
#
_symmetry.space_group_name_H-M   'P 1'
#
loop_
_entity.id
_entity.type
_entity.pdbx_description
1 polymer ?
#
loop_
_entity_poly.entity_id
_entity_poly.type
_entity_poly.pdbx_seq_one_letter_code
_entity_poly.pdbx_strand_id
1 'polypeptide(L)' 'MLIKTIFSGFGGQVVLSMGFTLANAAMLQGKYVTYLPSYGAEVRGGTANCTVAISDEEIASPVASEPDFV' A
#
# COMPACT_ATOMS: atom_id res chain seq x y z
N MET A 1 -9.53 13.62 -3.39
CA MET A 1 -9.78 12.97 -2.08
C MET A 1 -8.66 11.98 -1.83
N LEU A 2 -7.99 12.06 -0.68
CA LEU A 2 -6.90 11.16 -0.30
C LEU A 2 -7.47 9.95 0.44
N ILE A 3 -7.22 8.74 -0.07
CA ILE A 3 -7.59 7.47 0.57
C ILE A 3 -6.30 6.71 0.90
N LYS A 4 -6.20 6.18 2.12
CA LYS A 4 -5.08 5.36 2.59
C LYS A 4 -5.56 3.98 3.01
N THR A 5 -5.07 2.95 2.34
CA THR A 5 -5.35 1.54 2.62
C THR A 5 -4.08 0.85 3.09
N ILE A 6 -4.17 0.07 4.17
CA ILE A 6 -3.10 -0.83 4.60
C ILE A 6 -3.48 -2.24 4.19
N PHE A 7 -2.56 -2.98 3.58
CA PHE A 7 -2.66 -4.43 3.46
C PHE A 7 -1.68 -5.06 4.43
N SER A 8 -2.13 -6.03 5.24
CA SER A 8 -1.29 -6.68 6.24
C SER A 8 -1.42 -8.20 6.22
N GLY A 9 -0.35 -8.89 6.58
CA GLY A 9 -0.31 -10.34 6.72
C GLY A 9 1.11 -10.87 6.82
N PHE A 10 1.34 -12.05 6.27
CA PHE A 10 2.64 -12.72 6.34
C PHE A 10 3.30 -12.86 4.96
N GLY A 11 4.63 -12.84 4.94
CA GLY A 11 5.44 -13.10 3.76
C GLY A 11 5.05 -14.43 3.10
N GLY A 12 4.87 -14.41 1.79
CA GLY A 12 4.38 -15.55 0.99
C GLY A 12 2.86 -15.68 0.87
N GLN A 13 2.07 -14.71 1.37
CA GLN A 13 0.61 -14.65 1.21
C GLN A 13 0.14 -13.54 0.26
N VAL A 14 1.03 -13.06 -0.62
CA VAL A 14 0.65 -12.10 -1.70
C VAL A 14 0.24 -10.70 -1.18
N VAL A 15 0.44 -10.39 0.10
CA VAL A 15 0.09 -9.10 0.74
C VAL A 15 0.64 -7.89 -0.01
N LEU A 16 1.96 -7.89 -0.27
CA LEU A 16 2.62 -6.79 -0.99
C LEU A 16 2.14 -6.67 -2.43
N SER A 17 1.89 -7.82 -3.08
CA SER A 17 1.39 -7.83 -4.46
C SER A 17 -0.02 -7.27 -4.56
N MET A 18 -0.90 -7.50 -3.58
CA MET A 18 -2.23 -6.88 -3.56
C MET A 18 -2.14 -5.35 -3.55
N GLY A 19 -1.33 -4.78 -2.64
CA GLY A 19 -1.13 -3.34 -2.60
C GLY A 19 -0.47 -2.79 -3.87
N PHE A 20 0.52 -3.51 -4.41
CA PHE A 20 1.17 -3.16 -5.67
C PHE A 20 0.19 -3.17 -6.86
N THR A 21 -0.69 -4.16 -6.95
CA THR A 21 -1.72 -4.24 -7.98
C THR A 21 -2.71 -3.08 -7.87
N LEU A 22 -3.20 -2.76 -6.66
CA LEU A 22 -4.07 -1.61 -6.44
C LEU A 22 -3.39 -0.30 -6.85
N ALA A 23 -2.14 -0.11 -6.44
CA ALA A 23 -1.36 1.07 -6.77
C ALA A 23 -1.23 1.25 -8.30
N ASN A 24 -0.87 0.19 -9.02
CA ASN A 24 -0.78 0.23 -10.48
C ASN A 24 -2.12 0.51 -11.16
N ALA A 25 -3.21 -0.10 -10.69
CA ALA A 25 -4.55 0.18 -11.23
C ALA A 25 -4.93 1.66 -11.07
N ALA A 26 -4.65 2.26 -9.92
CA ALA A 26 -4.91 3.68 -9.68
C ALA A 26 -4.01 4.60 -10.52
N MET A 27 -2.72 4.26 -10.69
CA MET A 27 -1.82 5.00 -11.60
C MET A 27 -2.31 4.95 -13.06
N LEU A 28 -2.78 3.78 -13.53
CA LEU A 28 -3.34 3.63 -14.88
C LEU A 28 -4.62 4.47 -15.08
N GLN A 29 -5.32 4.80 -14.00
CA GLN A 29 -6.46 5.73 -14.02
C GLN A 29 -6.05 7.21 -13.89
N GLY A 30 -4.75 7.52 -13.91
CA GLY A 30 -4.24 8.89 -13.82
C GLY A 30 -4.31 9.49 -12.41
N LYS A 31 -4.43 8.66 -11.36
CA LYS A 31 -4.38 9.14 -9.97
C LYS A 31 -2.95 9.30 -9.49
N TYR A 32 -2.76 10.13 -8.49
CA TYR A 32 -1.52 10.20 -7.72
C TYR A 32 -1.50 9.06 -6.72
N VAL A 33 -0.40 8.33 -6.65
CA VAL A 33 -0.29 7.11 -5.84
C VAL A 33 1.04 7.07 -5.12
N THR A 34 1.03 6.62 -3.86
CA THR A 34 2.24 6.17 -3.16
C THR A 34 2.05 4.75 -2.67
N TYR A 35 3.14 3.98 -2.70
CA TYR A 35 3.20 2.60 -2.22
C TYR A 35 4.37 2.47 -1.26
N LEU A 36 4.08 2.20 0.02
CA LEU A 36 5.05 2.09 1.09
C LEU A 36 5.03 0.67 1.67
N PRO A 37 5.89 -0.24 1.21
CA PRO A 37 5.99 -1.58 1.78
C PRO A 37 6.79 -1.60 3.08
N SER A 38 6.45 -2.54 3.97
CA SER A 38 7.18 -2.84 5.19
C SER A 38 7.22 -4.35 5.40
N TYR A 39 8.42 -4.92 5.42
CA TYR A 39 8.67 -6.34 5.64
C TYR A 39 10.05 -6.55 6.23
N GLY A 40 10.21 -7.64 6.99
CA GLY A 40 11.49 -8.05 7.58
C GLY A 40 12.41 -8.76 6.58
N ALA A 41 13.56 -9.25 7.06
CA ALA A 41 14.48 -10.05 6.24
C ALA A 41 13.87 -11.41 5.84
N GLU A 42 12.83 -11.85 6.54
CA GLU A 42 12.12 -13.09 6.31
C GLU A 42 11.30 -13.01 5.02
N VAL A 43 11.77 -13.71 3.98
CA VAL A 43 11.08 -13.79 2.68
C VAL A 43 9.70 -14.48 2.81
N ARG A 44 9.51 -15.36 3.79
CA ARG A 44 8.26 -16.08 4.08
C ARG A 44 8.01 -16.17 5.58
N GLY A 45 6.74 -16.08 5.99
CA GLY A 45 6.32 -16.27 7.39
C GLY A 45 6.61 -15.11 8.34
N GLY A 46 7.45 -14.15 7.96
CA GLY A 46 7.58 -12.88 8.68
C GLY A 46 6.41 -11.93 8.41
N THR A 47 6.26 -10.90 9.23
CA THR A 47 5.23 -9.87 9.01
C THR A 47 5.53 -9.08 7.74
N ALA A 48 4.53 -8.94 6.89
CA ALA A 48 4.59 -8.10 5.71
C ALA A 48 3.33 -7.24 5.64
N ASN A 49 3.51 -5.94 5.42
CA ASN A 49 2.43 -5.02 5.18
C ASN A 49 2.83 -3.98 4.13
N CYS A 50 1.84 -3.27 3.61
CA CYS A 50 2.10 -2.09 2.79
C CYS A 50 0.98 -1.08 2.97
N THR A 51 1.33 0.20 2.86
CA THR A 51 0.38 1.30 2.76
C THR A 51 0.27 1.73 1.30
N VAL A 52 -0.96 1.83 0.80
CA VAL A 52 -1.28 2.39 -0.51
C VAL A 52 -2.08 3.66 -0.28
N ALA A 53 -1.55 4.79 -0.73
CA ALA A 53 -2.29 6.06 -0.72
C ALA A 53 -2.64 6.46 -2.15
N ILE A 54 -3.90 6.82 -2.40
CA ILE A 54 -4.43 7.21 -3.71
C ILE A 54 -5.11 8.57 -3.56
N SER A 55 -4.85 9.48 -4.50
CA SER A 55 -5.43 10.82 -4.50
C SER A 55 -5.66 11.36 -5.91
N ASP A 56 -6.58 12.32 -6.01
CA ASP A 56 -6.81 13.12 -7.22
C ASP A 56 -5.76 14.23 -7.40
N GLU A 57 -4.96 14.49 -6.37
CA GLU A 57 -3.93 15.52 -6.29
C GLU A 57 -2.64 14.96 -5.69
N GLU A 58 -1.53 15.70 -5.78
CA GLU A 58 -0.23 15.25 -5.27
C GLU A 58 -0.28 14.83 -3.79
N ILE A 59 0.42 13.74 -3.48
CA ILE A 59 0.46 13.16 -2.13
C ILE A 59 1.70 13.67 -1.40
N ALA A 60 1.50 14.45 -0.34
CA ALA A 60 2.58 14.99 0.48
C ALA A 60 3.27 13.94 1.37
N SER A 61 2.55 12.90 1.81
CA SER A 61 3.11 11.86 2.69
C SER A 61 2.43 10.50 2.48
N PRO A 62 3.23 9.41 2.39
CA PRO A 62 2.71 8.05 2.26
C PRO A 62 2.28 7.43 3.59
N VAL A 63 2.59 8.06 4.73
CA VAL A 63 2.32 7.50 6.06
C VAL A 63 0.83 7.54 6.38
N ALA A 64 0.27 6.41 6.82
CA ALA A 64 -1.13 6.28 7.23
C ALA A 64 -1.25 6.10 8.74
N SER A 65 -1.18 7.21 9.50
CA SER A 65 -1.44 7.17 10.95
C SER A 65 -2.89 6.81 11.28
N GLU A 66 -3.81 7.24 10.42
CA GLU A 66 -5.25 6.93 10.48
C GLU A 66 -5.66 6.45 9.07
N PRO A 67 -5.55 5.13 8.78
CA PRO A 67 -5.96 4.58 7.49
C PRO A 67 -7.48 4.51 7.37
N ASP A 68 -8.00 4.71 6.16
CA ASP A 68 -9.42 4.52 5.85
C ASP A 68 -9.80 3.03 5.85
N PHE A 69 -8.87 2.17 5.43
CA PHE A 69 -9.07 0.72 5.32
C PHE A 69 -7.82 -0.07 5.76
N VAL A 70 -8.05 -1.25 6.35
CA VAL A 70 -7.02 -2.23 6.77
C VAL A 70 -7.44 -3.64 6.35
#